data_AF-A0A4V3IQJ1-F1
#
_entry.id   AF-A0A4V3IQJ1-F1
#
_cell.length_a   1.000
_cell.length_b   1.000
_cell.length_c   1.000
_cell.angle_alpha   90.00
_cell.angle_beta   90.00
_cell.angle_gamma   90.00
#
_symmetry.space_group_name_H-M   'P 1'
#
loop_
_entity.id
_entity.type
_entity.pdbx_description
1 polymer ?
#
loop_
_entity_poly.entity_id
_entity_poly.type
_entity_poly.pdbx_seq_one_letter_code
_entity_poly.pdbx_strand_id
1 'polypeptide(L)'
;MATKQTGKKIDARERARLARTRVDQVRAERDNKIEATLAEFFTAGDEREALIVQLAALENTMGNTVTSLFDLGESASRVADLTALPPKEVKRIRALATATPAAPALPQTSTS
;
A
#
# COMPACT_ATOMS: atom_id res chain seq x y z
N MET A 1 -59.60 31.50 23.72
CA MET A 1 -59.05 30.99 22.44
C MET A 1 -57.52 31.17 22.39
N ALA A 2 -56.73 30.41 23.18
CA ALA A 2 -55.27 30.64 23.29
C ALA A 2 -54.39 29.36 23.14
N THR A 3 -54.99 28.18 23.05
CA THR A 3 -54.25 26.89 23.06
C THR A 3 -53.75 26.43 21.68
N LYS A 4 -54.34 26.92 20.58
CA LYS A 4 -53.96 26.49 19.21
C LYS A 4 -52.64 27.08 18.71
N GLN A 5 -52.21 28.23 19.22
CA GLN A 5 -51.01 28.92 18.74
C GLN A 5 -49.73 28.40 19.39
N THR A 6 -49.80 27.91 20.64
CA THR A 6 -48.68 27.29 21.35
C THR A 6 -48.36 25.90 20.82
N GLY A 7 -49.37 25.08 20.51
CA GLY A 7 -49.18 23.75 19.90
C GLY A 7 -48.45 23.80 18.56
N LYS A 8 -48.78 24.77 17.69
CA LYS A 8 -48.07 24.97 16.39
C LYS A 8 -46.61 25.41 16.57
N LYS A 9 -46.30 26.21 17.60
CA LYS A 9 -44.92 26.65 17.89
C LYS A 9 -44.07 25.51 18.48
N ILE A 10 -44.66 24.67 19.33
CA ILE A 10 -44.01 23.47 19.87
C ILE A 10 -43.71 22.49 18.73
N ASP A 11 -44.69 22.25 17.86
CA ASP A 11 -44.56 21.36 16.71
C ASP A 11 -43.54 21.85 15.64
N ALA A 12 -43.43 23.16 15.45
CA ALA A 12 -42.39 23.76 14.61
C ALA A 12 -40.98 23.63 15.22
N ARG A 13 -40.86 23.79 16.54
CA ARG A 13 -39.59 23.65 17.26
C ARG A 13 -39.11 22.20 17.27
N GLU A 14 -40.01 21.24 17.45
CA GLU A 14 -39.69 19.81 17.37
C GLU A 14 -39.27 19.40 15.96
N ARG A 15 -39.96 19.88 14.92
CA ARG A 15 -39.51 19.67 13.52
C ARG A 15 -38.14 20.26 13.23
N ALA A 16 -37.84 21.46 13.74
CA ALA A 16 -36.53 22.07 13.59
C ALA A 16 -35.43 21.27 14.32
N ARG A 17 -35.74 20.73 15.51
CA ARG A 17 -34.82 19.86 16.25
C ARG A 17 -34.55 18.56 15.50
N LEU A 18 -35.59 17.89 15.01
CA LEU A 18 -35.47 16.66 14.20
C LEU A 18 -34.68 16.90 12.92
N ALA A 19 -34.90 18.02 12.23
CA ALA A 19 -34.15 18.38 11.04
C ALA A 19 -32.65 18.58 11.33
N ARG A 20 -32.31 19.25 12.45
CA ARG A 20 -30.91 19.41 12.89
C ARG A 20 -30.26 18.08 13.22
N THR A 21 -30.92 17.25 14.02
CA THR A 21 -30.42 15.91 14.37
C THR A 21 -30.19 15.05 13.13
N ARG A 22 -31.08 15.11 12.13
CA ARG A 22 -30.88 14.40 10.86
C ARG A 22 -29.68 14.93 10.07
N VAL A 23 -29.48 16.24 10.01
CA VAL A 23 -28.31 16.83 9.34
C VAL A 23 -27.02 16.41 10.04
N ASP A 24 -27.00 16.42 11.37
CA ASP A 24 -25.84 16.00 12.16
C ASP A 24 -25.55 14.51 11.98
N GLN A 25 -26.60 13.67 11.94
CA GLN A 25 -26.47 12.23 11.62
C GLN A 25 -25.87 12.01 10.23
N VAL A 26 -26.37 12.69 9.20
CA VAL A 26 -25.85 12.56 7.83
C VAL A 26 -24.38 13.01 7.75
N ARG A 27 -24.00 14.07 8.49
CA ARG A 27 -22.61 14.50 8.57
C ARG A 27 -21.73 13.46 9.24
N ALA A 28 -22.14 12.95 10.39
CA ALA A 28 -21.41 11.90 11.10
C ALA A 28 -21.26 10.63 10.24
N GLU A 29 -22.31 10.21 9.54
CA GLU A 29 -22.25 9.07 8.62
C GLU A 29 -21.27 9.31 7.46
N ARG A 30 -21.26 10.52 6.91
CA ARG A 30 -20.33 10.88 5.84
C ARG A 30 -18.90 10.87 6.34
N ASP A 31 -18.65 11.48 7.49
CA ASP A 31 -17.31 11.59 8.06
C ASP A 31 -16.79 10.19 8.46
N ASN A 32 -17.62 9.33 9.04
CA ASN A 32 -17.28 7.93 9.29
C ASN A 32 -16.92 7.16 8.01
N LYS A 33 -17.65 7.38 6.91
CA LYS A 33 -17.32 6.76 5.61
C LYS A 33 -15.98 7.28 5.07
N ILE A 34 -15.74 8.58 5.21
CA ILE A 34 -14.46 9.18 4.80
C ILE A 34 -13.31 8.57 5.61
N GLU A 35 -13.45 8.50 6.94
CA GLU A 35 -12.44 7.90 7.81
C GLU A 35 -12.17 6.43 7.47
N ALA A 36 -13.22 5.64 7.24
CA ALA A 36 -13.07 4.24 6.83
C ALA A 36 -12.35 4.11 5.49
N THR A 37 -12.73 4.89 4.47
CA THR A 37 -12.07 4.87 3.16
C THR A 37 -10.61 5.34 3.25
N LEU A 38 -10.31 6.33 4.09
CA LEU A 38 -8.93 6.75 4.33
C LEU A 38 -8.11 5.66 5.02
N ALA A 39 -8.68 4.98 6.01
CA ALA A 39 -8.01 3.87 6.68
C ALA A 39 -7.69 2.73 5.70
N GLU A 40 -8.63 2.38 4.81
CA GLU A 40 -8.41 1.40 3.74
C GLU A 40 -7.31 1.85 2.77
N PHE A 41 -7.31 3.12 2.35
CA PHE A 41 -6.28 3.66 1.46
C PHE A 41 -4.89 3.59 2.08
N PHE A 42 -4.73 3.99 3.35
CA PHE A 42 -3.43 3.93 4.02
C PHE A 42 -2.98 2.49 4.25
N THR A 43 -3.87 1.59 4.63
CA THR A 43 -3.56 0.16 4.75
C THR A 43 -3.07 -0.42 3.43
N ALA A 44 -3.76 -0.15 2.32
CA ALA A 44 -3.35 -0.58 0.99
C ALA A 44 -2.02 0.08 0.55
N GLY A 45 -1.77 1.31 0.98
CA GLY A 45 -0.49 2.01 0.77
C GLY A 45 0.67 1.31 1.47
N ASP A 46 0.48 0.91 2.73
CA ASP A 46 1.48 0.19 3.51
C ASP A 46 1.75 -1.21 2.93
N GLU A 47 0.69 -1.93 2.51
CA GLU A 47 0.81 -3.21 1.82
C GLU A 47 1.57 -3.08 0.50
N ARG A 48 1.28 -2.03 -0.28
CA ARG A 48 2.00 -1.73 -1.53
C ARG A 48 3.48 -1.50 -1.25
N GLU A 49 3.83 -0.73 -0.23
CA GLU A 49 5.22 -0.47 0.11
C GLU A 49 5.95 -1.74 0.55
N ALA A 50 5.29 -2.58 1.36
CA ALA A 50 5.82 -3.88 1.76
C ALA A 50 6.07 -4.81 0.54
N LEU A 51 5.14 -4.83 -0.42
CA LEU A 51 5.31 -5.60 -1.66
C LEU A 51 6.45 -5.06 -2.53
N ILE A 52 6.66 -3.75 -2.60
CA ILE A 52 7.78 -3.15 -3.32
C ILE A 52 9.12 -3.60 -2.73
N VAL A 53 9.25 -3.59 -1.40
CA VAL A 53 10.46 -4.06 -0.71
C VAL A 53 10.70 -5.54 -0.99
N GLN A 54 9.67 -6.38 -0.93
CA GLN A 54 9.77 -7.81 -1.25
C GLN A 54 10.15 -8.04 -2.72
N LEU A 55 9.56 -7.28 -3.65
CA LEU A 55 9.87 -7.35 -5.07
C LEU A 55 11.33 -6.97 -5.34
N ALA A 56 11.84 -5.92 -4.69
CA ALA A 56 13.24 -5.52 -4.81
C ALA A 56 14.20 -6.63 -4.29
N ALA A 57 13.86 -7.29 -3.19
CA ALA A 57 14.64 -8.41 -2.66
C ALA A 57 14.65 -9.62 -3.63
N LEU A 58 13.50 -9.91 -4.27
CA LEU A 58 13.40 -10.95 -5.30
C LEU A 58 14.20 -10.58 -6.54
N GLU A 59 14.09 -9.35 -7.04
CA GLU A 59 14.86 -8.87 -8.21
C GLU A 59 16.38 -8.95 -7.95
N ASN A 60 16.83 -8.62 -6.74
CA ASN A 60 18.24 -8.80 -6.34
C ASN A 60 18.66 -10.28 -6.33
N THR A 61 17.80 -11.17 -5.84
CA THR A 61 18.06 -12.61 -5.86
C THR A 61 18.18 -13.12 -7.30
N MET A 62 17.28 -12.69 -8.20
CA MET A 62 17.35 -12.99 -9.63
C MET A 62 18.62 -12.42 -10.27
N GLY A 63 19.02 -11.20 -9.92
CA GLY A 63 20.26 -10.60 -10.40
C GLY A 63 21.51 -11.38 -9.97
N ASN A 64 21.52 -11.88 -8.73
CA ASN A 64 22.61 -12.72 -8.23
C ASN A 64 22.67 -14.07 -8.96
N THR A 65 21.54 -14.74 -9.17
CA THR A 65 21.53 -16.02 -9.91
C THR A 65 21.93 -15.84 -11.37
N VAL A 66 21.47 -14.78 -12.03
CA VAL A 66 21.95 -14.41 -13.38
C VAL A 66 23.45 -14.17 -13.39
N THR A 67 23.99 -13.48 -12.38
CA THR A 67 25.44 -13.25 -12.26
C THR A 67 26.20 -14.56 -12.09
N SER A 68 25.72 -15.47 -11.24
CA SER A 68 26.31 -16.81 -11.08
C SER A 68 26.35 -17.60 -12.39
N LEU A 69 25.35 -17.49 -13.26
CA LEU A 69 25.38 -18.14 -14.57
C LEU A 69 26.54 -17.61 -15.44
N PHE A 70 26.78 -16.29 -15.41
CA PHE A 70 27.94 -15.70 -16.09
C PHE A 70 29.28 -16.15 -15.47
N ASP A 71 29.34 -16.27 -14.15
CA ASP A 71 30.54 -16.74 -13.45
C ASP A 71 30.85 -18.22 -13.75
N LEU A 72 29.83 -19.01 -14.08
CA LEU A 72 29.96 -20.38 -14.59
C LEU A 72 30.39 -20.44 -16.08
N GLY A 73 30.59 -19.29 -16.73
CA GLY A 73 31.07 -19.19 -18.10
C GLY A 73 29.98 -19.16 -19.18
N GLU A 74 28.70 -19.05 -18.80
CA GLU A 74 27.62 -18.95 -19.78
C GLU A 74 27.67 -17.62 -20.56
N SER A 75 27.30 -17.68 -21.84
CA SER A 75 27.19 -16.50 -22.68
C SER A 75 25.87 -15.76 -22.46
N ALA A 76 25.84 -14.46 -22.77
CA ALA A 76 24.62 -13.66 -22.58
C ALA A 76 23.42 -14.17 -23.39
N SER A 77 23.65 -14.74 -24.58
CA SER A 77 22.58 -15.34 -25.39
C SER A 77 22.04 -16.61 -24.72
N ARG A 78 22.93 -17.47 -24.21
CA ARG A 78 22.50 -18.71 -23.55
C ARG A 78 21.79 -18.45 -22.22
N VAL A 79 22.23 -17.45 -21.45
CA VAL A 79 21.50 -17.03 -20.25
C VAL A 79 20.11 -16.51 -20.59
N ALA A 80 19.95 -15.72 -21.66
CA ALA A 80 18.64 -15.27 -22.13
C ALA A 80 17.73 -16.45 -22.50
N ASP A 81 18.26 -17.45 -23.21
CA ASP A 81 17.52 -18.66 -23.57
C ASP A 81 17.12 -19.48 -22.32
N LEU A 82 18.05 -19.70 -21.38
CA LEU A 82 17.83 -20.49 -20.15
C LEU A 82 16.81 -19.85 -19.21
N THR A 83 16.82 -18.52 -19.13
CA THR A 83 15.91 -17.77 -18.25
C THR A 83 14.60 -17.41 -18.94
N ALA A 84 14.47 -17.69 -20.24
CA ALA A 84 13.36 -17.22 -21.08
C ALA A 84 13.14 -15.69 -20.98
N LEU A 85 14.22 -14.93 -20.79
CA LEU A 85 14.19 -13.48 -20.69
C LEU A 85 14.79 -12.83 -21.93
N PRO A 86 14.26 -11.69 -22.40
CA PRO A 86 14.91 -10.96 -23.47
C PRO A 86 16.27 -10.44 -23.02
N PRO A 87 17.28 -10.33 -23.91
CA PRO A 87 18.64 -9.93 -23.52
C PRO A 87 18.74 -8.59 -22.79
N LYS A 88 17.85 -7.65 -23.12
CA LYS A 88 17.74 -6.35 -22.43
C LYS A 88 17.37 -6.51 -20.96
N GLU A 89 16.52 -7.49 -20.66
CA GLU A 89 16.03 -7.75 -19.32
C GLU A 89 17.07 -8.50 -18.48
N VAL A 90 17.78 -9.46 -19.08
CA VAL A 90 18.96 -10.08 -18.45
C VAL A 90 19.98 -9.02 -18.03
N LYS A 91 20.24 -8.03 -18.90
CA LYS A 91 21.13 -6.91 -18.60
C LYS A 91 20.60 -6.02 -17.48
N ARG A 92 19.29 -5.68 -17.49
CA ARG A 92 18.64 -4.88 -16.44
C ARG A 92 18.76 -5.56 -15.08
N ILE A 93 18.34 -6.81 -14.99
CA ILE A 93 18.32 -7.61 -13.75
C ILE A 93 19.74 -7.80 -13.20
N ARG A 94 20.73 -8.09 -14.07
CA ARG A 94 22.13 -8.17 -13.65
C ARG A 94 22.65 -6.84 -13.10
N ALA A 95 22.27 -5.71 -13.70
CA ALA A 95 22.69 -4.39 -13.21
C ALA A 95 22.14 -4.07 -11.82
N LEU A 96 20.91 -4.52 -11.50
CA LEU A 96 20.31 -4.31 -10.17
C LEU A 96 21.13 -4.97 -9.04
N ALA A 97 21.62 -6.18 -9.27
CA ALA A 97 22.50 -6.85 -8.30
C ALA A 97 23.84 -6.11 -8.10
N THR A 98 24.42 -5.55 -9.17
CA THR A 98 25.68 -4.77 -9.06
C THR A 98 25.51 -3.40 -8.42
N ALA A 99 24.31 -2.81 -8.50
CA ALA A 99 24.02 -1.48 -7.96
C ALA A 99 23.67 -1.48 -6.47
N THR A 100 23.31 -2.64 -5.91
CA THR A 100 23.04 -2.80 -4.48
C THR A 100 24.33 -3.22 -3.77
N PRO A 101 25.05 -2.32 -3.07
CA PRO A 101 26.08 -2.78 -2.15
C PRO A 101 25.40 -3.67 -1.11
N ALA A 102 25.99 -4.83 -0.82
CA ALA A 102 25.49 -5.76 0.18
C ALA A 102 25.04 -5.01 1.44
N ALA A 103 23.73 -5.05 1.73
CA ALA A 103 23.19 -4.46 2.96
C ALA A 103 23.86 -5.14 4.19
N PRO A 104 24.11 -4.38 5.27
CA PRO A 104 24.91 -4.86 6.39
C PRO A 104 24.19 -6.01 7.10
N ALA A 105 24.97 -7.02 7.49
CA ALA A 105 24.50 -8.14 8.31
C ALA A 105 23.85 -7.61 9.60
N LEU A 106 22.65 -8.11 9.91
CA LEU A 106 21.94 -7.86 11.17
C LEU A 106 22.86 -8.20 12.36
N PRO A 107 22.89 -7.38 13.43
CA PRO A 107 23.69 -7.67 14.60
C PRO A 107 23.13 -8.92 15.29
N GLN A 108 23.97 -9.95 15.42
CA GLN A 108 23.66 -11.10 16.25
C GLN A 108 23.66 -10.64 17.71
N THR A 109 22.46 -10.51 18.30
CA THR A 109 22.33 -10.35 19.75
C THR A 109 22.65 -11.69 20.40
N SER A 110 23.92 -11.87 20.77
CA SER A 110 24.36 -12.87 21.72
C SER A 110 23.86 -12.45 23.11
N THR A 111 22.79 -13.09 23.59
CA THR A 111 22.41 -12.99 25.00
C THR A 111 23.24 -14.00 25.78
N SER A 112 24.10 -13.50 26.68
CA SER A 112 24.73 -14.27 27.77
C SER A 112 23.77 -14.50 28.92
#